data_AF-A0A6M0HLA3-F1
#
_entry.id   AF-A0A6M0HLA3-F1
#
_cell.length_a   1.000
_cell.length_b   1.000
_cell.length_c   1.000
_cell.angle_alpha   90.00
_cell.angle_beta   90.00
_cell.angle_gamma   90.00
#
_symmetry.space_group_name_H-M   'P 1'
#
loop_
_entity.id
_entity.type
_entity.pdbx_description
1 polymer ?
#
loop_
_entity_poly.entity_id
_entity_poly.type
_entity_poly.pdbx_seq_one_letter_code
_entity_poly.pdbx_strand_id
1 'polypeptide(L)' 'MKRVFAIGWKMSLFLDIVMIATPVPLVVVVPPYVECRERERTVGFFVGDTIRACTARGIEARWQKLDSRLKMIVRNSGR' A
#
# COMPACT_ATOMS: atom_id res chain seq x y z
N MET A 1 31.86 8.13 22.33
CA MET A 1 30.47 7.99 22.80
C MET A 1 29.44 8.82 22.01
N LYS A 2 29.71 10.06 21.56
CA LYS A 2 28.76 10.87 20.75
C LYS A 2 28.17 10.19 19.51
N ARG A 3 28.93 9.32 18.81
CA ARG A 3 28.45 8.61 17.60
C ARG A 3 27.40 7.52 17.90
N VAL A 4 27.51 6.84 19.05
CA VAL A 4 26.54 5.80 19.47
C VAL A 4 25.18 6.42 19.78
N PHE A 5 25.18 7.59 20.43
CA PHE A 5 23.97 8.35 20.73
C PHE A 5 23.28 8.88 19.46
N ALA A 6 24.07 9.35 18.49
CA ALA A 6 23.55 9.80 17.19
C ALA A 6 22.96 8.65 16.35
N ILE A 7 23.52 7.44 16.45
CA ILE A 7 22.99 6.23 15.79
C ILE A 7 21.67 5.80 16.44
N GLY A 8 21.61 5.81 17.78
CA GLY A 8 20.37 5.51 18.51
C GLY A 8 19.24 6.46 18.15
N TRP A 9 19.52 7.77 18.07
CA TRP A 9 18.52 8.76 17.65
C TRP A 9 18.04 8.53 16.21
N LYS A 10 18.97 8.38 15.26
CA LYS A 10 18.60 8.15 13.86
C LYS A 10 17.80 6.87 13.66
N MET A 11 18.14 5.80 14.39
CA MET A 11 17.38 4.55 14.37
C MET A 11 15.99 4.71 14.98
N SER A 12 15.84 5.46 16.08
CA SER A 12 14.53 5.75 16.67
C SER A 12 13.64 6.51 15.69
N LEU A 13 14.14 7.59 15.09
CA LEU A 13 13.40 8.37 14.09
C LEU A 13 12.99 7.52 12.88
N PHE A 14 13.89 6.65 12.41
CA PHE A 14 13.58 5.75 11.31
C PHE A 14 12.45 4.78 11.70
N LEU A 15 12.50 4.23 12.90
CA LEU A 15 11.47 3.33 13.42
C LEU A 15 10.11 4.02 13.53
N ASP A 16 10.08 5.26 14.04
CA ASP A 16 8.87 6.07 14.15
C ASP A 16 8.26 6.36 12.76
N ILE A 17 9.09 6.75 11.79
CA ILE A 17 8.64 7.00 10.41
C ILE A 17 8.06 5.73 9.81
N VAL A 18 8.74 4.59 9.96
CA VAL A 18 8.24 3.30 9.45
C VAL A 18 6.93 2.93 10.14
N MET A 19 6.82 3.11 11.45
CA MET A 19 5.62 2.76 12.21
C MET A 19 4.41 3.61 11.78
N ILE A 20 4.63 4.90 11.46
CA ILE A 20 3.59 5.79 10.93
C ILE A 20 3.29 5.51 9.45
N ALA A 21 4.30 5.16 8.65
CA ALA A 21 4.16 4.94 7.22
C ALA A 21 3.59 3.56 6.86
N THR A 22 3.83 2.52 7.67
CA THR A 22 3.39 1.12 7.46
C THR A 22 1.87 0.91 7.38
N PRO A 23 1.00 1.56 8.18
CA PRO A 23 -0.44 1.31 8.09
C PRO A 23 -1.03 1.71 6.74
N VAL A 24 -0.47 2.72 6.05
CA VAL A 24 -0.97 3.19 4.76
C VAL A 24 -0.94 2.11 3.68
N PRO A 25 0.21 1.48 3.34
CA PRO A 25 0.23 0.38 2.39
C PRO A 25 -0.56 -0.83 2.89
N LEU A 26 -0.64 -1.05 4.21
CA LEU A 26 -1.48 -2.12 4.77
C LEU A 26 -2.95 -1.93 4.40
N VAL A 27 -3.50 -0.71 4.54
CA VAL A 27 -4.89 -0.42 4.18
C VAL A 27 -5.12 -0.47 2.67
N VAL A 28 -4.09 -0.30 1.84
CA VAL A 28 -4.21 -0.44 0.38
C VAL A 28 -4.18 -1.91 -0.05
N VAL A 29 -3.36 -2.74 0.61
CA VAL A 29 -3.08 -4.13 0.22
C VAL A 29 -3.98 -5.16 0.90
N VAL A 30 -4.39 -4.92 2.15
CA VAL A 30 -5.28 -5.82 2.89
C VAL A 30 -6.66 -5.97 2.24
N PRO A 31 -7.40 -4.91 1.87
CA PRO A 31 -8.73 -5.07 1.26
C PRO A 31 -8.76 -5.89 -0.04
N PRO A 32 -7.86 -5.70 -1.04
CA PRO A 32 -7.85 -6.57 -2.20
C PRO A 32 -7.52 -8.01 -1.84
N TYR A 33 -6.74 -8.24 -0.78
CA TYR A 33 -6.41 -9.59 -0.34
C TYR A 33 -7.65 -10.31 0.23
N VAL A 34 -8.43 -9.67 1.11
CA VAL A 34 -9.68 -10.25 1.62
C VAL A 34 -10.73 -10.41 0.51
N GLU A 35 -10.91 -9.41 -0.36
CA GLU A 35 -11.85 -9.49 -1.49
C GLU A 35 -11.52 -10.67 -2.43
N CYS A 36 -10.25 -10.88 -2.75
CA CYS A 36 -9.81 -12.01 -3.57
C CYS A 36 -9.96 -13.36 -2.84
N ARG A 37 -9.77 -13.39 -1.52
CA ARG A 37 -10.00 -14.60 -0.70
C ARG A 37 -11.48 -14.97 -0.60
N GLU A 38 -12.35 -13.97 -0.47
CA GLU A 38 -13.80 -14.16 -0.49
C GLU A 38 -14.26 -14.72 -1.84
N ARG A 39 -13.70 -14.19 -2.94
CA ARG A 39 -14.01 -14.60 -4.31
C ARG A 39 -13.56 -16.01 -4.63
N GLU A 40 -12.39 -16.41 -4.13
CA GLU A 40 -11.94 -17.81 -4.16
C GLU A 40 -12.96 -18.75 -3.52
N ARG A 41 -13.48 -18.38 -2.33
CA ARG A 41 -14.44 -19.22 -1.61
C ARG A 41 -15.82 -19.29 -2.24
N THR A 42 -16.27 -18.22 -2.90
CA THR A 42 -17.66 -18.07 -3.36
C THR A 42 -17.86 -18.43 -4.83
N VAL A 43 -16.90 -18.07 -5.69
CA VAL A 43 -17.03 -18.19 -7.15
C VAL A 43 -16.02 -19.19 -7.73
N GLY A 44 -14.92 -19.45 -6.99
CA GLY A 44 -13.75 -20.13 -7.52
C GLY A 44 -12.98 -19.24 -8.50
N PHE A 45 -11.69 -19.52 -8.68
CA PHE A 45 -10.91 -18.85 -9.73
C PHE A 45 -11.11 -19.57 -11.07
N PHE A 46 -11.36 -18.80 -12.13
CA PHE A 46 -11.38 -19.34 -13.49
C PHE A 46 -9.96 -19.78 -13.91
N VAL A 47 -9.86 -20.70 -14.88
CA VAL A 47 -8.59 -21.29 -15.31
C VAL A 47 -7.54 -20.21 -15.63
N GLY A 48 -6.46 -20.16 -14.83
CA GLY A 48 -5.38 -19.18 -14.96
C GLY A 48 -5.43 -17.99 -14.00
N ASP A 49 -6.53 -17.79 -13.28
CA ASP A 49 -6.60 -16.79 -12.22
C ASP A 49 -6.02 -17.35 -10.90
N THR A 50 -5.16 -16.56 -10.26
CA THR A 50 -4.57 -16.90 -8.96
C THR A 50 -4.84 -15.79 -7.96
N ILE A 51 -4.81 -16.10 -6.66
CA ILE A 51 -4.95 -15.10 -5.59
C ILE A 51 -3.99 -13.94 -5.84
N ARG A 52 -2.72 -14.20 -6.16
CA ARG A 52 -1.71 -13.17 -6.44
C ARG A 52 -2.09 -12.26 -7.61
N ALA A 53 -2.57 -12.83 -8.72
CA ALA A 53 -2.98 -12.03 -9.89
C ALA A 53 -4.21 -11.17 -9.60
N CYS A 54 -5.13 -11.67 -8.76
CA CYS A 54 -6.29 -10.92 -8.29
C CYS A 54 -5.87 -9.78 -7.33
N THR A 55 -4.97 -10.06 -6.38
CA THR A 55 -4.48 -9.03 -5.43
C THR A 55 -3.69 -7.95 -6.15
N ALA A 56 -2.81 -8.35 -7.08
CA ALA A 56 -2.01 -7.43 -7.88
C ALA A 56 -2.89 -6.47 -8.68
N ARG A 57 -3.93 -6.98 -9.36
CA ARG A 57 -4.90 -6.14 -10.08
C ARG A 57 -5.68 -5.21 -9.16
N GLY A 58 -6.09 -5.69 -7.99
CA GLY A 58 -6.77 -4.88 -6.98
C GLY A 58 -5.89 -3.77 -6.38
N ILE A 59 -4.59 -4.00 -6.29
CA ILE A 59 -3.59 -3.02 -5.85
C ILE A 59 -3.34 -1.99 -6.96
N GLU A 60 -3.14 -2.43 -8.21
CA GLU A 60 -2.95 -1.54 -9.37
C GLU A 60 -4.15 -0.61 -9.57
N ALA A 61 -5.37 -1.11 -9.48
CA ALA A 61 -6.58 -0.30 -9.61
C ALA A 61 -6.66 0.80 -8.53
N ARG A 62 -6.27 0.47 -7.29
CA ARG A 62 -6.22 1.45 -6.18
C ARG A 62 -5.09 2.46 -6.37
N TRP A 63 -3.92 2.03 -6.84
CA TRP A 63 -2.79 2.91 -7.18
C TRP A 63 -3.11 3.88 -8.31
N GLN A 64 -3.71 3.40 -9.40
CA GLN A 64 -4.16 4.23 -10.52
C GLN A 64 -5.15 5.30 -10.05
N LYS A 65 -6.06 4.96 -9.13
CA LYS A 65 -7.03 5.90 -8.55
C LYS A 65 -6.34 6.96 -7.68
N LEU A 66 -5.33 6.57 -6.89
CA LEU A 66 -4.49 7.48 -6.10
C LEU A 66 -3.69 8.44 -7.00
N ASP A 67 -3.01 7.91 -8.02
CA ASP A 67 -2.25 8.70 -8.99
C ASP A 67 -3.15 9.71 -9.73
N SER A 68 -4.34 9.28 -10.15
CA SER A 68 -5.31 10.16 -10.81
C SER A 68 -5.78 11.30 -9.90
N ARG A 69 -6.00 11.04 -8.60
CA ARG A 69 -6.38 12.07 -7.62
C ARG A 69 -5.21 13.02 -7.33
N LEU A 70 -4.00 12.50 -7.19
CA LEU A 70 -2.79 13.31 -7.02
C LEU A 70 -2.58 14.21 -8.24
N LYS A 71 -2.71 13.69 -9.46
CA LYS A 71 -2.65 14.47 -10.70
C LYS A 71 -3.70 15.57 -10.73
N MET A 72 -4.94 15.30 -10.30
CA MET A 72 -5.99 16.34 -10.22
C MET A 72 -5.65 17.44 -9.21
N ILE A 73 -5.11 17.08 -8.05
CA ILE A 73 -4.69 18.04 -7.02
C ILE A 73 -3.53 18.90 -7.54
N VAL A 74 -2.50 18.27 -8.11
CA VAL A 74 -1.34 18.96 -8.68
C VAL A 74 -1.77 19.88 -9.83
N ARG A 75 -2.68 19.43 -10.71
CA ARG A 75 -3.20 20.24 -11.81
C ARG A 75 -4.02 21.44 -11.33
N ASN A 76 -4.68 21.34 -10.18
CA ASN A 76 -5.46 22.43 -9.59
C ASN A 76 -4.62 23.36 -8.69
N SER A 77 -3.38 23.01 -8.38
CA SER A 77 -2.44 23.84 -7.59
C SER A 77 -1.81 24.99 -8.39
N GLY A 78 -2.02 25.03 -9.71
CA GLY A 78 -1.51 26.06 -10.61
C GLY A 78 -2.52 27.15 -10.96
N ARG A 79 -3.62 27.28 -10.22
CA ARG A 79 -4.66 28.30 -10.44
C ARG A 79 -4.82 29.20 -9.23
#